data_AF-A0A7S2DX47-F1
#
_entry.id   AF-A0A7S2DX47-F1
#
_cell.length_a   1.000
_cell.length_b   1.000
_cell.length_c   1.000
_cell.angle_alpha   90.00
_cell.angle_beta   90.00
_cell.angle_gamma   90.00
#
_symmetry.space_group_name_H-M   'P 1'
#
loop_
_entity.id
_entity.type
_entity.pdbx_description
1 polymer ?
#
loop_
_entity_poly.entity_id
_entity_poly.type
_entity_poly.pdbx_seq_one_letter_code
_entity_poly.pdbx_strand_id
1 'polypeptide(L)'
;KCSIHMYSHPNATLPRESMFAGIRKSFPVHMVEPRYVVRWGTTKMVKAELQLIASALHDESNQRFVLVSDTCVPLWPFECMYHFLMSLERSFVETAVSSQNFGIYDFPKDYAQELKRNWRKGSQWFVLTRVVAAKIAANMHYYDIFGK
;
A
#
# COMPACT_ATOMS: atom_id res chain seq x y z
N LYS A 1 18.23 -1.96 -6.49
CA LYS A 1 17.59 -0.79 -7.15
C LYS A 1 16.24 -0.58 -6.49
N CYS A 2 15.81 0.66 -6.27
CA CYS A 2 14.52 1.00 -5.65
C CYS A 2 13.86 2.13 -6.45
N SER A 3 12.53 2.16 -6.50
CA SER A 3 11.74 3.28 -7.05
C SER A 3 10.75 3.75 -5.99
N ILE A 4 10.40 5.03 -6.05
CA ILE A 4 9.42 5.65 -5.15
C ILE A 4 8.19 6.03 -5.97
N HIS A 5 7.04 5.50 -5.58
CA HIS A 5 5.75 5.85 -6.16
C HIS A 5 5.00 6.68 -5.14
N MET A 6 4.57 7.87 -5.54
CA MET A 6 3.96 8.85 -4.66
C MET A 6 2.52 9.09 -5.06
N TYR A 7 1.66 9.13 -4.06
CA TYR A 7 0.28 9.59 -4.19
C TYR A 7 0.09 10.75 -3.22
N SER A 8 -0.47 11.85 -3.70
CA SER A 8 -0.73 13.04 -2.89
C SER A 8 -2.01 13.71 -3.35
N HIS A 9 -2.40 14.79 -2.66
CA HIS A 9 -3.55 15.60 -3.09
C HIS A 9 -3.39 16.02 -4.57
N PRO A 10 -4.45 16.03 -5.40
CA PRO A 10 -4.34 16.35 -6.83
C PRO A 10 -3.61 17.66 -7.14
N ASN A 11 -3.86 18.68 -6.31
CA ASN A 11 -3.23 19.99 -6.42
C ASN A 11 -1.78 20.05 -5.89
N ALA A 12 -1.31 18.99 -5.23
CA ALA A 12 0.04 18.94 -4.72
C ALA A 12 1.01 18.68 -5.87
N THR A 13 1.93 19.62 -6.06
CA THR A 13 3.10 19.46 -6.91
C THR A 13 4.29 19.04 -6.07
N LEU A 14 5.29 18.41 -6.66
CA LEU A 14 6.58 18.16 -6.01
C LEU A 14 7.59 19.21 -6.48
N PRO A 15 7.85 20.29 -5.70
CA PRO A 15 8.78 21.33 -6.09
C PRO A 15 10.15 20.76 -6.44
N ARG A 16 10.85 21.41 -7.38
CA ARG A 16 12.22 21.04 -7.77
C ARG A 16 13.22 21.13 -6.61
N GLU A 17 12.89 21.87 -5.56
CA GLU A 17 13.74 22.07 -4.37
C GLU A 17 13.24 21.31 -3.13
N SER A 18 12.21 20.46 -3.28
CA SER A 18 11.74 19.64 -2.16
C SER A 18 12.83 18.67 -1.67
N MET A 19 12.66 18.11 -0.46
CA MET A 19 13.51 17.01 0.04
C MET A 19 13.60 15.84 -0.94
N PHE A 20 12.57 15.64 -1.77
CA PHE A 20 12.56 14.62 -2.83
C PHE A 20 13.48 14.96 -4.01
N ALA A 21 13.93 16.21 -4.17
CA ALA A 21 14.88 16.61 -5.20
C ALA A 21 16.24 15.96 -5.03
N GLY A 22 16.72 15.82 -3.78
CA GLY A 22 17.92 15.06 -3.47
C GLY A 22 17.71 13.57 -3.73
N ILE A 23 16.57 13.04 -3.28
CA ILE A 23 16.20 11.61 -3.46
C ILE A 23 16.10 11.23 -4.94
N ARG A 24 15.56 12.11 -5.79
CA ARG A 24 15.45 11.91 -7.26
C ARG A 24 16.78 11.69 -7.96
N LYS A 25 17.89 12.13 -7.38
CA LYS A 25 19.23 11.87 -7.92
C LYS A 25 19.65 10.41 -7.71
N SER A 26 19.10 9.76 -6.68
CA SER A 26 19.45 8.39 -6.28
C SER A 26 18.40 7.36 -6.71
N PHE A 27 17.12 7.74 -6.75
CA PHE A 27 16.01 6.83 -7.04
C PHE A 27 15.00 7.47 -8.01
N PRO A 28 14.44 6.71 -8.97
CA PRO A 28 13.29 7.16 -9.75
C PRO A 28 12.11 7.47 -8.82
N VAL A 29 11.51 8.65 -9.01
CA VAL A 29 10.31 9.08 -8.27
C VAL A 29 9.18 9.32 -9.24
N HIS A 30 8.09 8.57 -9.09
CA HIS A 30 6.92 8.61 -9.95
C HIS A 30 5.73 9.18 -9.16
N MET A 31 5.15 10.29 -9.64
CA MET A 31 3.82 10.70 -9.17
C MET A 31 2.78 9.84 -9.89
N VAL A 32 1.95 9.13 -9.13
CA VAL A 32 0.90 8.29 -9.70
C VAL A 32 -0.25 9.16 -10.17
N GLU A 33 -0.81 8.87 -11.34
CA GLU A 33 -2.00 9.55 -11.89
C GLU A 33 -3.03 8.50 -12.39
N PRO A 34 -4.33 8.85 -12.44
CA PRO A 34 -4.95 10.07 -11.95
C PRO A 34 -5.05 10.10 -10.41
N ARG A 35 -4.88 11.29 -9.81
CA ARG A 35 -5.10 11.53 -8.38
C ARG A 35 -6.47 12.14 -8.10
N TYR A 36 -7.04 11.80 -6.95
CA TYR A 36 -8.27 12.36 -6.41
C TYR A 36 -8.10 12.71 -4.93
N VAL A 37 -9.02 13.52 -4.40
CA VAL A 37 -9.03 13.84 -2.98
C VAL A 37 -9.34 12.58 -2.18
N VAL A 38 -8.37 12.13 -1.42
CA VAL A 38 -8.46 11.01 -0.49
C VAL A 38 -8.69 11.56 0.92
N ARG A 39 -9.61 10.94 1.66
CA ARG A 39 -9.80 11.19 3.10
C ARG A 39 -9.58 9.90 3.87
N TRP A 40 -9.11 10.03 5.10
CA TRP A 40 -8.91 8.90 6.00
C TRP A 40 -10.21 8.11 6.20
N GLY A 41 -10.09 6.77 6.23
CA GLY A 41 -11.21 5.85 6.43
C GLY A 41 -12.15 5.70 5.23
N THR A 42 -11.83 6.26 4.06
CA THR A 42 -12.66 6.14 2.85
C THR A 42 -12.13 5.08 1.89
N THR A 43 -13.02 4.49 1.09
CA THR A 43 -12.65 3.53 0.02
C THR A 43 -11.72 4.15 -1.03
N LYS A 44 -11.76 5.48 -1.20
CA LYS A 44 -10.80 6.21 -2.04
C LYS A 44 -9.35 6.01 -1.57
N MET A 45 -9.10 5.85 -0.27
CA MET A 45 -7.77 5.55 0.25
C MET A 45 -7.26 4.20 -0.27
N VAL A 46 -8.10 3.16 -0.20
CA VAL A 46 -7.79 1.83 -0.75
C VAL A 46 -7.51 1.90 -2.25
N LYS A 47 -8.31 2.66 -3.00
CA LYS A 47 -8.09 2.84 -4.45
C LYS A 47 -6.75 3.51 -4.74
N ALA A 48 -6.32 4.48 -3.93
CA ALA A 48 -5.04 5.16 -4.10
C ALA A 48 -3.86 4.22 -3.83
N GLU A 49 -3.98 3.37 -2.81
CA GLU A 49 -3.00 2.32 -2.51
C GLU A 49 -2.90 1.28 -3.62
N LEU A 50 -4.04 0.84 -4.17
CA LEU A 50 -4.06 -0.07 -5.32
C LEU A 50 -3.37 0.55 -6.55
N GLN A 51 -3.59 1.85 -6.80
CA GLN A 51 -2.89 2.57 -7.88
C GLN A 51 -1.37 2.67 -7.62
N LEU A 52 -0.94 2.88 -6.37
CA LEU A 52 0.47 2.86 -6.00
C LEU A 52 1.11 1.50 -6.28
N ILE A 53 0.46 0.40 -5.86
CA ILE A 53 0.94 -0.97 -6.11
C ILE A 53 1.01 -1.24 -7.62
N ALA A 54 -0.06 -0.94 -8.36
CA ALA A 54 -0.11 -1.14 -9.80
C ALA A 54 0.95 -0.33 -10.54
N SER A 55 1.16 0.93 -10.14
CA SER A 55 2.21 1.78 -10.70
C SER A 55 3.60 1.18 -10.49
N ALA A 56 3.90 0.71 -9.27
CA ALA A 56 5.18 0.11 -8.93
C ALA A 56 5.43 -1.25 -9.59
N LEU A 57 4.37 -2.01 -9.91
CA LEU A 57 4.47 -3.31 -10.58
C LEU A 57 4.95 -3.20 -12.03
N HIS A 58 4.80 -2.05 -12.68
CA HIS A 58 5.28 -1.84 -14.05
C HIS A 58 6.81 -2.01 -14.18
N ASP A 59 7.58 -1.70 -13.13
CA ASP A 59 9.00 -2.04 -13.11
C ASP A 59 9.16 -3.51 -12.65
N GLU A 60 9.61 -4.36 -13.56
CA GLU A 60 9.83 -5.79 -13.29
C GLU A 60 10.93 -6.05 -12.26
N SER A 61 11.84 -5.09 -12.06
CA SER A 61 12.90 -5.19 -11.06
C SER A 61 12.40 -5.00 -9.63
N ASN A 62 11.18 -4.47 -9.44
CA ASN A 62 10.59 -4.31 -8.11
C ASN A 62 10.11 -5.66 -7.54
N GLN A 63 10.80 -6.11 -6.48
CA GLN A 63 10.53 -7.39 -5.80
C GLN A 63 9.85 -7.26 -4.44
N ARG A 64 9.97 -6.11 -3.79
CA ARG A 64 9.38 -5.79 -2.48
C ARG A 64 8.66 -4.45 -2.56
N PHE A 65 7.48 -4.38 -1.96
CA PHE A 65 6.59 -3.22 -2.00
C PHE A 65 6.29 -2.81 -0.57
N VAL A 66 6.76 -1.63 -0.17
CA VAL A 66 6.61 -1.10 1.19
C VAL A 66 5.72 0.13 1.14
N LEU A 67 4.66 0.15 1.93
CA LEU A 67 3.80 1.33 2.06
C LEU A 67 4.29 2.20 3.22
N VAL A 68 4.41 3.51 2.99
CA VAL A 68 4.80 4.53 3.98
C VAL A 68 4.02 5.82 3.76
N SER A 69 3.83 6.64 4.81
CA SER A 69 3.35 8.03 4.72
C SER A 69 4.46 9.04 4.97
N ASP A 70 4.10 10.32 4.83
CA ASP A 70 4.88 11.49 5.23
C ASP A 70 5.23 11.53 6.73
N THR A 71 4.52 10.77 7.56
CA THR A 71 4.80 10.65 9.00
C THR A 71 5.67 9.44 9.36
N CYS A 72 6.04 8.58 8.40
CA CYS A 72 6.90 7.43 8.65
C CYS A 72 8.37 7.86 8.76
N VAL A 73 9.05 7.40 9.81
CA VAL A 73 10.48 7.68 10.04
C VAL A 73 11.24 6.36 10.09
N PRO A 74 12.35 6.21 9.32
CA PRO A 74 13.15 4.99 9.37
C PRO A 74 13.84 4.85 10.72
N LEU A 75 13.74 3.66 11.33
CA LEU A 75 14.43 3.34 12.59
C LEU A 75 15.80 2.70 12.36
N TRP A 76 16.04 2.20 11.14
CA TRP A 76 17.27 1.53 10.73
C TRP A 76 17.78 2.11 9.40
N PRO A 77 19.09 2.04 9.11
CA PRO A 77 19.64 2.48 7.83
C PRO A 77 18.98 1.76 6.65
N PHE A 78 18.87 2.45 5.51
CA PHE A 78 18.24 1.92 4.31
C PHE A 78 18.83 0.58 3.87
N GLU A 79 20.17 0.46 3.82
CA GLU A 79 20.85 -0.78 3.40
C GLU A 79 20.50 -1.96 4.31
N CYS A 80 20.40 -1.72 5.62
CA CYS A 80 20.02 -2.76 6.58
C CYS A 80 18.60 -3.28 6.28
N MET A 81 17.63 -2.36 6.12
CA MET A 81 16.26 -2.70 5.79
C MET A 81 16.14 -3.36 4.40
N TYR A 82 16.87 -2.85 3.41
CA TYR A 82 16.88 -3.39 2.06
C TYR A 82 17.36 -4.84 2.04
N HIS A 83 18.53 -5.11 2.63
CA HIS A 83 19.07 -6.48 2.71
C HIS A 83 18.17 -7.41 3.51
N PHE A 84 17.60 -6.94 4.63
CA PHE A 84 16.64 -7.71 5.42
C PHE A 84 15.38 -8.06 4.63
N LEU A 85 14.73 -7.09 3.97
CA LEU A 85 13.50 -7.36 3.22
C LEU A 85 13.75 -8.22 1.98
N MET A 86 14.90 -8.06 1.33
CA MET A 86 15.26 -8.84 0.14
C MET A 86 15.64 -10.29 0.47
N SER A 87 16.13 -10.58 1.68
CA SER A 87 16.49 -11.95 2.09
C SER A 87 15.27 -12.81 2.49
N LEU A 88 14.10 -12.20 2.70
CA LEU A 88 12.92 -12.88 3.21
C LEU A 88 11.97 -13.28 2.11
N GLU A 89 11.39 -14.49 2.16
CA GLU A 89 10.48 -14.98 1.12
C GLU A 89 9.02 -14.53 1.29
N ARG A 90 8.66 -14.00 2.45
CA ARG A 90 7.27 -13.75 2.85
C ARG A 90 6.94 -12.26 2.91
N SER A 91 5.65 -11.98 2.79
CA SER A 91 5.09 -10.64 3.02
C SER A 91 4.86 -10.40 4.52
N PHE A 92 4.92 -9.14 4.94
CA PHE A 92 4.55 -8.69 6.27
C PHE A 92 3.25 -7.90 6.20
N VAL A 93 2.24 -8.43 6.87
CA VAL A 93 0.95 -7.79 7.07
C VAL A 93 0.55 -8.02 8.53
N GLU A 94 0.03 -6.99 9.17
CA GLU A 94 -0.57 -7.17 10.49
C GLU A 94 -1.92 -7.88 10.34
N THR A 95 -2.16 -8.88 11.18
CA THR A 95 -3.41 -9.63 11.18
C THR A 95 -3.82 -9.99 12.59
N ALA A 96 -5.01 -9.54 12.97
CA ALA A 96 -5.69 -9.88 14.20
C ALA A 96 -6.95 -10.67 13.87
N VAL A 97 -7.12 -11.81 14.55
CA VAL A 97 -8.36 -12.59 14.50
C VAL A 97 -9.42 -11.81 15.28
N SER A 98 -10.59 -11.62 14.69
CA SER A 98 -11.63 -10.72 15.22
C SER A 98 -12.38 -11.28 16.45
N SER A 99 -11.80 -12.22 17.20
CA SER A 99 -12.53 -12.96 18.23
C SER A 99 -12.80 -12.17 19.50
N GLN A 100 -12.10 -11.06 19.76
CA GLN A 100 -12.27 -10.33 21.02
C GLN A 100 -12.07 -8.81 20.86
N ASN A 101 -13.16 -8.07 20.60
CA ASN A 101 -13.29 -6.62 20.87
C ASN A 101 -12.95 -5.60 19.75
N PHE A 102 -12.77 -6.01 18.50
CA PHE A 102 -12.54 -5.06 17.40
C PHE A 102 -13.71 -4.91 16.43
N GLY A 103 -14.87 -4.50 16.96
CA GLY A 103 -15.99 -3.97 16.17
C GLY A 103 -16.74 -4.97 15.29
N ILE A 104 -18.05 -4.83 15.25
CA ILE A 104 -18.91 -5.52 14.29
C ILE A 104 -18.64 -4.86 12.94
N TYR A 105 -18.00 -5.57 12.01
CA TYR A 105 -17.96 -5.11 10.62
C TYR A 105 -19.36 -5.27 10.03
N ASP A 106 -19.90 -4.18 9.48
CA ASP A 106 -21.11 -4.21 8.68
C ASP A 106 -20.77 -4.77 7.29
N PHE A 107 -20.56 -6.08 7.24
CA PHE A 107 -20.36 -6.77 5.98
C PHE A 107 -21.63 -6.69 5.13
N PRO A 108 -21.52 -6.42 3.82
CA PRO A 108 -22.65 -6.55 2.91
C PRO A 108 -23.30 -7.92 3.06
N LYS A 109 -24.63 -7.93 3.21
CA LYS A 109 -25.40 -9.14 3.59
C LYS A 109 -25.08 -10.35 2.71
N ASP A 110 -24.92 -10.11 1.41
CA ASP A 110 -24.68 -11.14 0.40
C ASP A 110 -23.30 -11.80 0.53
N TYR A 111 -22.33 -11.14 1.18
CA TYR A 111 -20.96 -11.62 1.35
C TYR A 111 -20.61 -11.95 2.81
N ALA A 112 -21.55 -11.75 3.74
CA ALA A 112 -21.29 -11.81 5.17
C ALA A 112 -20.75 -13.17 5.64
N GLN A 113 -21.22 -14.29 5.09
CA GLN A 113 -20.73 -15.62 5.51
C GLN A 113 -19.28 -15.86 5.11
N GLU A 114 -18.93 -15.55 3.86
CA GLU A 114 -17.55 -15.69 3.35
C GLU A 114 -16.59 -14.77 4.12
N LEU A 115 -16.99 -13.50 4.26
CA LEU A 115 -16.18 -12.48 4.94
C LEU A 115 -15.99 -12.84 6.41
N LYS A 116 -17.03 -13.24 7.16
CA LYS A 116 -16.86 -13.62 8.57
C LYS A 116 -15.84 -14.74 8.80
N ARG A 117 -15.71 -15.69 7.88
CA ARG A 117 -14.75 -16.80 8.01
C ARG A 117 -13.31 -16.35 7.76
N ASN A 118 -13.12 -15.54 6.73
CA ASN A 118 -11.80 -15.25 6.17
C ASN A 118 -11.25 -13.86 6.52
N TRP A 119 -12.12 -12.92 6.91
CA TRP A 119 -11.74 -11.53 7.19
C TRP A 119 -10.85 -11.43 8.41
N ARG A 120 -9.85 -10.56 8.32
CA ARG A 120 -8.90 -10.24 9.39
C ARG A 120 -8.73 -8.74 9.45
N LYS A 121 -8.57 -8.21 10.66
CA LYS A 121 -8.22 -6.80 10.87
C LYS A 121 -6.71 -6.65 10.88
N GLY A 122 -6.19 -5.56 10.33
CA GLY A 122 -4.77 -5.22 10.42
C GLY A 122 -4.57 -3.71 10.34
N SER A 123 -3.32 -3.28 10.44
CA SER A 123 -2.93 -1.93 10.03
C SER A 123 -2.93 -1.81 8.50
N GLN A 124 -2.92 -0.56 8.05
CA GLN A 124 -2.79 -0.19 6.64
C GLN A 124 -1.38 -0.50 6.08
N TRP A 125 -0.38 -0.56 6.96
CA TRP A 125 1.02 -0.73 6.56
C TRP A 125 1.36 -2.18 6.19
N PHE A 126 2.14 -2.33 5.13
CA PHE A 126 2.55 -3.64 4.66
C PHE A 126 3.96 -3.63 4.06
N VAL A 127 4.53 -4.84 3.98
CA VAL A 127 5.58 -5.18 3.02
C VAL A 127 5.10 -6.38 2.20
N LEU A 128 4.97 -6.21 0.89
CA LEU A 128 4.53 -7.28 0.00
C LEU A 128 5.66 -7.82 -0.85
N THR A 129 5.63 -9.11 -1.13
CA THR A 129 6.37 -9.68 -2.26
C THR A 129 5.67 -9.33 -3.57
N ARG A 130 6.41 -9.32 -4.69
CA ARG A 130 5.84 -9.07 -6.03
C ARG A 130 4.64 -9.97 -6.34
N VAL A 131 4.71 -11.25 -5.98
CA VAL A 131 3.61 -12.20 -6.22
C VAL A 131 2.33 -11.78 -5.50
N VAL A 132 2.43 -11.35 -4.23
CA VAL A 132 1.25 -10.89 -3.47
C VAL A 132 0.75 -9.55 -4.00
N ALA A 133 1.66 -8.61 -4.28
CA ALA A 133 1.33 -7.31 -4.86
C ALA A 133 0.57 -7.45 -6.19
N ALA A 134 1.03 -8.34 -7.08
CA ALA A 134 0.37 -8.60 -8.36
C ALA A 134 -1.04 -9.18 -8.18
N LYS A 135 -1.23 -10.10 -7.24
CA LYS A 135 -2.56 -10.66 -6.92
C LYS A 135 -3.52 -9.60 -6.39
N ILE A 136 -3.05 -8.70 -5.54
CA ILE A 136 -3.85 -7.59 -4.99
C ILE A 136 -4.24 -6.62 -6.11
N ALA A 137 -3.28 -6.20 -6.94
CA ALA A 137 -3.54 -5.25 -8.03
C ALA A 137 -4.49 -5.83 -9.11
N ALA A 138 -4.47 -7.14 -9.33
CA ALA A 138 -5.34 -7.81 -10.30
C ALA A 138 -6.75 -8.11 -9.77
N ASN A 139 -6.99 -8.03 -8.45
CA ASN A 139 -8.25 -8.44 -7.84
C ASN A 139 -8.99 -7.26 -7.18
N MET A 140 -9.98 -6.73 -7.90
CA MET A 140 -10.87 -5.67 -7.43
C MET A 140 -12.11 -6.18 -6.69
N HIS A 141 -12.29 -7.49 -6.54
CA HIS A 141 -13.52 -8.09 -6.00
C HIS A 141 -13.93 -7.50 -4.65
N TYR A 142 -13.00 -7.46 -3.69
CA TYR A 142 -13.29 -6.90 -2.37
C TYR A 142 -13.45 -5.39 -2.41
N TYR A 143 -12.72 -4.68 -3.29
CA TYR A 143 -12.94 -3.27 -3.49
C TYR A 143 -14.38 -2.99 -3.97
N ASP A 144 -14.90 -3.81 -4.88
CA ASP A 144 -16.26 -3.65 -5.43
C ASP A 144 -17.36 -4.02 -4.42
N ILE A 145 -17.08 -4.94 -3.50
CA ILE A 145 -17.98 -5.30 -2.39
C ILE A 145 -18.16 -4.11 -1.43
N PHE A 146 -17.07 -3.44 -1.05
CA PHE A 146 -17.08 -2.35 -0.06
C PHE A 146 -17.15 -0.95 -0.68
N GLY A 147 -16.96 -0.82 -1.99
CA GLY A 147 -16.87 0.44 -2.73
C GLY A 147 -18.22 1.05 -3.12
N LYS A 148 -19.32 0.34 -2.85
CA LYS A 148 -20.70 0.81 -3.03
C LYS A 148 -21.13 1.66 -1.84
#